data_AF-A0A6B2L826-F1
#
_entry.id   AF-A0A6B2L826-F1
#
_cell.length_a   1.000
_cell.length_b   1.000
_cell.length_c   1.000
_cell.angle_alpha   90.00
_cell.angle_beta   90.00
_cell.angle_gamma   90.00
#
_symmetry.space_group_name_H-M   'P 1'
#
loop_
_entity.id
_entity.type
_entity.pdbx_description
1 polymer ?
#
loop_
_entity_poly.entity_id
_entity_poly.type
_entity_poly.pdbx_seq_one_letter_code
_entity_poly.pdbx_strand_id
1 'polypeptide(L)'
;MESNKKRKEPPAPIVTKEESWDEKLQRYEKKRKLEKEKQEQEKKRLQKDKALPNQKELDEELSIMFGNQPPPSKKQPLNRKLGTIDLGNEPFIDTIDKCKVAVAELSKQKMIAVDCEWAGSRDVPRTQELCLLQIANPFKKAYLFDVLAVGKDLFDKGGLKELLENKNIMKIFHDCRWDADILWNQMNVRVENVFDTQIGYACYRRQQESMTPLPVGLKNLLKRFALGGTHTSKEEARQGMEDREDYWKIRPMTEVMLNYAREDVLLLPLVYRQINAIFSTSSRTVAMEHSKLYLNMRRDKTIEELQAILEEEQKEKKNHPEGKYIPQYGIPDWDLAAKVSLDRINRRFPTKK
;
A
#
# COMPACT_ATOMS: atom_id res chain seq x y z
N MET A 1 -82.75 2.20 -1.87
CA MET A 1 -82.20 1.49 -0.70
C MET A 1 -80.69 1.72 -0.71
N GLU A 2 -80.23 2.61 0.16
CA GLU A 2 -78.84 3.08 0.22
C GLU A 2 -77.87 2.00 0.70
N SER A 3 -76.74 1.91 0.01
CA SER A 3 -75.66 0.97 0.30
C SER A 3 -74.85 1.41 1.52
N ASN A 4 -74.93 0.66 2.60
CA ASN A 4 -74.25 0.93 3.86
C ASN A 4 -72.85 0.27 3.86
N LYS A 5 -71.82 0.98 3.36
CA LYS A 5 -70.42 0.56 3.47
C LYS A 5 -69.88 0.91 4.87
N LYS A 6 -69.78 -0.08 5.76
CA LYS A 6 -69.04 0.04 7.04
C LYS A 6 -67.56 0.36 6.76
N ARG A 7 -67.11 1.57 7.09
CA ARG A 7 -65.69 1.93 7.16
C ARG A 7 -65.04 1.13 8.29
N LYS A 8 -63.97 0.39 7.99
CA LYS A 8 -63.07 -0.20 9.01
C LYS A 8 -62.16 0.91 9.53
N GLU A 9 -62.07 1.06 10.84
CA GLU A 9 -61.12 1.97 11.49
C GLU A 9 -59.67 1.54 11.20
N PRO A 10 -58.72 2.49 11.06
CA PRO A 10 -57.32 2.17 10.85
C PRO A 10 -56.71 1.54 12.13
N PRO A 11 -55.73 0.62 11.99
CA PRO A 11 -55.07 0.01 13.14
C PRO A 11 -54.29 1.07 13.94
N ALA A 12 -54.30 0.93 15.26
CA ALA A 12 -53.55 1.79 16.18
C ALA A 12 -52.05 1.79 15.83
N PRO A 13 -51.35 2.93 15.96
CA PRO A 13 -49.92 3.02 15.67
C PRO A 13 -49.13 2.11 16.62
N ILE A 14 -48.30 1.24 16.04
CA ILE A 14 -47.33 0.43 16.79
C ILE A 14 -46.24 1.38 17.28
N VAL A 15 -46.30 1.75 18.56
CA VAL A 15 -45.23 2.49 19.24
C VAL A 15 -44.10 1.49 19.51
N THR A 16 -43.09 1.47 18.65
CA THR A 16 -41.84 0.79 18.99
C THR A 16 -41.14 1.61 20.07
N LYS A 17 -41.01 1.04 21.26
CA LYS A 17 -40.23 1.63 22.35
C LYS A 17 -38.81 1.90 21.83
N GLU A 18 -38.40 3.16 21.74
CA GLU A 18 -37.01 3.49 21.40
C GLU A 18 -36.10 2.91 22.48
N GLU A 19 -35.18 2.02 22.08
CA GLU A 19 -34.17 1.46 22.98
C GLU A 19 -33.37 2.60 23.63
N SER A 20 -33.31 2.57 24.96
CA SER A 20 -32.51 3.49 25.77
C SER A 20 -31.03 3.37 25.39
N TRP A 21 -30.28 4.46 25.59
CA TRP A 21 -28.82 4.45 25.42
C TRP A 21 -28.13 3.38 26.27
N ASP A 22 -28.65 3.10 27.46
CA ASP A 22 -28.11 2.06 28.34
C ASP A 22 -28.30 0.65 27.76
N GLU A 23 -29.45 0.40 27.12
CA GLU A 23 -29.75 -0.88 26.46
C GLU A 23 -28.85 -1.10 25.24
N LYS A 24 -28.61 -0.02 24.46
CA LYS A 24 -27.68 -0.03 23.32
C LYS A 24 -26.24 -0.28 23.77
N LEU A 25 -25.81 0.34 24.87
CA LEU A 25 -24.46 0.15 25.42
C LEU A 25 -24.26 -1.27 25.93
N GLN A 26 -25.21 -1.82 26.69
CA GLN A 26 -25.16 -3.21 27.16
C GLN A 26 -25.11 -4.22 26.00
N ARG A 27 -25.88 -3.98 24.94
CA ARG A 27 -25.86 -4.81 23.72
C ARG A 27 -24.50 -4.75 23.01
N TYR A 28 -23.90 -3.56 22.92
CA TYR A 28 -22.57 -3.38 22.34
C TYR A 28 -21.49 -4.12 23.14
N GLU A 29 -21.50 -3.98 24.47
CA GLU A 29 -20.53 -4.66 25.35
C GLU A 29 -20.65 -6.18 25.29
N LYS A 30 -21.89 -6.70 25.24
CA LYS A 30 -22.16 -8.13 25.06
C LYS A 30 -21.64 -8.65 23.73
N LYS A 31 -21.83 -7.91 22.64
CA LYS A 31 -21.30 -8.25 21.31
C LYS A 31 -19.76 -8.26 21.30
N ARG A 32 -19.14 -7.24 21.92
CA ARG A 32 -17.68 -7.13 22.05
C ARG A 32 -17.06 -8.27 22.86
N LYS A 33 -17.75 -8.74 23.91
CA LYS A 33 -17.29 -9.87 24.73
C LYS A 33 -17.33 -11.19 23.96
N LEU A 34 -18.44 -11.44 23.24
CA LEU A 34 -18.59 -12.63 22.38
C LEU A 34 -17.52 -12.69 21.28
N GLU A 35 -17.18 -11.54 20.70
CA GLU A 35 -16.17 -11.43 19.64
C GLU A 35 -14.75 -11.69 20.15
N LYS A 36 -14.42 -11.23 21.36
CA LYS A 36 -13.17 -11.60 22.05
C LYS A 36 -13.07 -13.10 22.33
N GLU A 37 -14.15 -13.72 22.79
CA GLU A 37 -14.19 -15.17 23.06
C GLU A 37 -14.00 -15.99 21.78
N LYS A 38 -14.62 -15.58 20.66
CA LYS A 38 -14.40 -16.21 19.35
C LYS A 38 -12.95 -16.11 18.88
N GLN A 39 -12.33 -14.93 19.00
CA GLN A 39 -10.92 -14.72 18.64
C GLN A 39 -9.98 -15.58 19.49
N GLU A 40 -10.29 -15.76 20.78
CA GLU A 40 -9.48 -16.58 21.68
C GLU A 40 -9.61 -18.07 21.39
N GLN A 41 -10.80 -18.55 21.01
CA GLN A 41 -11.01 -19.92 20.54
C GLN A 41 -10.29 -20.19 19.21
N GLU A 42 -10.34 -19.26 18.27
CA GLU A 42 -9.65 -19.36 16.98
C GLU A 42 -8.12 -19.36 17.15
N LYS A 43 -7.60 -18.53 18.07
CA LYS A 43 -6.18 -18.52 18.45
C LYS A 43 -5.72 -19.86 19.04
N LYS A 44 -6.55 -20.50 19.86
CA LYS A 44 -6.28 -21.85 20.41
C LYS A 44 -6.31 -22.93 19.33
N ARG A 45 -7.22 -22.83 18.36
CA ARG A 45 -7.29 -23.74 17.19
C ARG A 45 -6.05 -23.60 16.31
N LEU A 46 -5.65 -22.37 15.97
CA LEU A 46 -4.46 -22.09 15.15
C LEU A 46 -3.13 -22.48 15.83
N GLN A 47 -3.09 -22.54 17.16
CA GLN A 47 -1.93 -23.08 17.90
C GLN A 47 -1.80 -24.61 17.78
N LYS A 48 -2.90 -25.31 17.51
CA LYS A 48 -2.95 -26.77 17.44
C LYS A 48 -2.52 -27.31 16.06
N ASP A 49 -2.64 -26.50 15.02
CA ASP A 49 -2.42 -26.90 13.62
C ASP A 49 -1.02 -26.54 13.05
N LYS A 50 -0.02 -26.22 13.89
CA LYS A 50 1.31 -25.87 13.39
C LYS A 50 2.15 -27.11 13.01
N ALA A 51 2.02 -27.52 11.76
CA ALA A 51 3.17 -27.91 10.95
C ALA A 51 3.38 -26.81 9.88
N LEU A 52 4.33 -25.92 10.11
CA LEU A 52 4.80 -24.90 9.15
C LEU A 52 6.27 -25.18 8.79
N PRO A 53 6.77 -24.68 7.64
CA PRO A 53 8.13 -24.92 7.13
C PRO A 53 9.20 -24.60 8.18
N ASN A 54 10.27 -25.38 8.15
CA ASN A 54 11.32 -25.42 9.17
C ASN A 54 11.97 -24.02 9.32
N GLN A 55 11.75 -23.38 10.47
CA GLN A 55 12.34 -22.08 10.87
C GLN A 55 13.86 -22.01 10.59
N LYS A 56 14.51 -23.16 10.59
CA LYS A 56 15.92 -23.37 10.30
C LYS A 56 16.36 -22.95 8.88
N GLU A 57 15.54 -23.19 7.85
CA GLU A 57 15.86 -22.79 6.46
C GLU A 57 15.78 -21.27 6.29
N LEU A 58 14.80 -20.64 6.94
CA LEU A 58 14.67 -19.17 6.99
C LEU A 58 15.84 -18.52 7.72
N ASP A 59 16.28 -19.12 8.83
CA ASP A 59 17.40 -18.62 9.61
C ASP A 59 18.75 -18.79 8.87
N GLU A 60 18.92 -19.87 8.08
CA GLU A 60 20.09 -20.09 7.21
C GLU A 60 20.17 -19.08 6.06
N GLU A 61 19.06 -18.84 5.35
CA GLU A 61 19.01 -17.80 4.29
C GLU A 61 19.32 -16.40 4.85
N LEU A 62 18.85 -16.09 6.05
CA LEU A 62 19.15 -14.83 6.74
C LEU A 62 20.62 -14.71 7.16
N SER A 63 21.24 -15.81 7.61
CA SER A 63 22.67 -15.84 7.97
C SER A 63 23.57 -15.65 6.75
N ILE A 64 23.22 -16.25 5.60
CA ILE A 64 23.94 -16.11 4.33
C ILE A 64 23.86 -14.67 3.80
N MET A 65 22.70 -14.00 3.93
CA MET A 65 22.50 -12.66 3.36
C MET A 65 23.04 -11.50 4.22
N PHE A 66 23.15 -11.66 5.53
CA PHE A 66 23.48 -10.55 6.44
C PHE A 66 24.67 -10.81 7.37
N GLY A 67 25.24 -12.02 7.36
CA GLY A 67 26.10 -12.49 8.45
C GLY A 67 25.32 -12.58 9.76
N ASN A 68 25.82 -13.34 10.74
CA ASN A 68 25.16 -13.53 12.03
C ASN A 68 24.79 -12.19 12.70
N GLN A 69 23.54 -11.74 12.55
CA GLN A 69 22.97 -10.58 13.23
C GLN A 69 21.65 -11.02 13.87
N PRO A 70 21.48 -10.86 15.19
CA PRO A 70 20.31 -11.35 15.90
C PRO A 70 19.05 -10.57 15.49
N PRO A 71 17.86 -11.20 15.60
CA PRO A 71 16.58 -10.55 15.31
C PRO A 71 16.40 -9.30 16.20
N PRO A 72 15.84 -8.19 15.68
CA PRO A 72 15.70 -6.96 16.43
C PRO A 72 14.76 -7.16 17.62
N SER A 73 15.26 -6.87 18.83
CA SER A 73 14.47 -6.94 20.06
C SER A 73 13.48 -5.77 20.16
N LYS A 74 12.32 -6.01 20.81
CA LYS A 74 11.16 -5.11 20.89
C LYS A 74 11.39 -3.75 21.59
N LYS A 75 12.62 -3.37 21.98
CA LYS A 75 12.86 -2.21 22.86
C LYS A 75 14.07 -1.32 22.55
N GLN A 76 14.58 -1.25 21.31
CA GLN A 76 15.65 -0.28 20.99
C GLN A 76 15.36 0.54 19.73
N PRO A 77 15.58 1.88 19.76
CA PRO A 77 15.57 2.70 18.55
C PRO A 77 16.76 2.31 17.67
N LEU A 78 16.46 2.03 16.41
CA LEU A 78 17.38 1.64 15.34
C LEU A 78 18.31 2.83 14.97
N ASN A 79 19.27 3.17 15.82
CA ASN A 79 20.21 4.27 15.60
C ASN A 79 21.55 3.71 15.08
N ARG A 80 21.56 3.21 13.84
CA ARG A 80 22.78 2.88 13.10
C ARG A 80 22.68 3.49 11.72
N LYS A 81 23.55 4.47 11.41
CA LYS A 81 23.72 5.02 10.07
C LYS A 81 24.24 3.91 9.16
N LEU A 82 23.50 3.54 8.12
CA LEU A 82 24.13 2.87 6.99
C LEU A 82 25.08 3.87 6.32
N GLY A 83 26.25 3.39 5.88
CA GLY A 83 27.05 4.11 4.90
C GLY A 83 26.19 4.48 3.69
N THR A 84 26.55 5.57 3.02
CA THR A 84 25.94 6.02 1.77
C THR A 84 25.69 4.80 0.87
N ILE A 85 24.43 4.56 0.53
CA ILE A 85 24.08 3.50 -0.42
C ILE A 85 24.72 3.91 -1.73
N ASP A 86 25.68 3.12 -2.20
CA ASP A 86 26.24 3.26 -3.54
C ASP A 86 25.13 2.87 -4.53
N LEU A 87 24.52 3.87 -5.15
CA LEU A 87 23.45 3.76 -6.14
C LEU A 87 24.05 3.57 -7.55
N GLY A 88 25.08 2.73 -7.69
CA GLY A 88 25.91 2.65 -8.89
C GLY A 88 25.12 2.37 -10.18
N ASN A 89 25.60 2.87 -11.33
CA ASN A 89 25.05 2.75 -12.70
C ASN A 89 24.01 1.62 -12.92
N GLU A 90 22.74 1.90 -12.60
CA GLU A 90 21.64 0.96 -12.76
C GLU A 90 21.15 0.89 -14.22
N PRO A 91 20.62 -0.27 -14.64
CA PRO A 91 20.20 -0.45 -16.02
C PRO A 91 18.93 0.35 -16.35
N PHE A 92 19.07 1.30 -17.26
CA PHE A 92 17.98 1.91 -18.00
C PHE A 92 17.58 1.01 -19.19
N ILE A 93 16.32 0.61 -19.24
CA ILE A 93 15.78 -0.40 -20.14
C ILE A 93 14.88 0.29 -21.17
N ASP A 94 15.44 0.57 -22.33
CA ASP A 94 14.82 1.28 -23.46
C ASP A 94 14.70 0.41 -24.72
N THR A 95 14.93 -0.91 -24.59
CA THR A 95 14.74 -1.89 -25.67
C THR A 95 14.15 -3.20 -25.16
N ILE A 96 13.52 -3.95 -26.06
CA ILE A 96 12.95 -5.27 -25.76
C ILE A 96 14.05 -6.25 -25.31
N ASP A 97 15.23 -6.23 -25.91
CA ASP A 97 16.31 -7.16 -25.56
C ASP A 97 16.88 -6.88 -24.17
N LYS A 98 17.10 -5.61 -23.83
CA LYS A 98 17.45 -5.22 -22.46
C LYS A 98 16.35 -5.65 -21.46
N CYS A 99 15.08 -5.52 -21.86
CA CYS A 99 13.94 -5.94 -21.05
C CYS A 99 13.95 -7.44 -20.78
N LYS A 100 14.16 -8.27 -21.79
CA LYS A 100 14.25 -9.73 -21.64
C LYS A 100 15.37 -10.13 -20.67
N VAL A 101 16.54 -9.49 -20.77
CA VAL A 101 17.67 -9.73 -19.85
C VAL A 101 17.28 -9.36 -18.41
N ALA A 102 16.71 -8.17 -18.21
CA ALA A 102 16.26 -7.72 -16.89
C ALA A 102 15.18 -8.64 -16.29
N VAL A 103 14.17 -9.01 -17.08
CA VAL A 103 13.11 -9.93 -16.67
C VAL A 103 13.68 -11.31 -16.30
N ALA A 104 14.64 -11.84 -17.07
CA ALA A 104 15.28 -13.12 -16.74
C ALA A 104 16.04 -13.08 -15.41
N GLU A 105 16.64 -11.94 -15.03
CA GLU A 105 17.26 -11.75 -13.71
C GLU A 105 16.21 -11.62 -12.59
N LEU A 106 15.16 -10.84 -12.82
CA LEU A 106 14.09 -10.57 -11.87
C LEU A 106 13.22 -11.82 -11.59
N SER A 107 12.99 -12.65 -12.61
CA SER A 107 12.22 -13.90 -12.49
C SER A 107 12.85 -14.95 -11.58
N LYS A 108 14.14 -14.81 -11.25
CA LYS A 108 14.85 -15.68 -10.29
C LYS A 108 14.56 -15.31 -8.83
N GLN A 109 13.95 -14.15 -8.59
CA GLN A 109 13.73 -13.62 -7.24
C GLN A 109 12.41 -14.13 -6.65
N LYS A 110 12.35 -14.28 -5.32
CA LYS A 110 11.10 -14.58 -4.60
C LYS A 110 10.21 -13.36 -4.39
N MET A 111 10.79 -12.18 -4.44
CA MET A 111 10.09 -10.92 -4.31
C MET A 111 10.82 -9.83 -5.10
N ILE A 112 10.06 -8.87 -5.60
CA ILE A 112 10.53 -7.67 -6.29
C ILE A 112 9.73 -6.48 -5.79
N ALA A 113 10.34 -5.30 -5.74
CA ALA A 113 9.63 -4.05 -5.48
C ALA A 113 9.23 -3.39 -6.80
N VAL A 114 8.07 -2.74 -6.84
CA VAL A 114 7.51 -2.15 -8.06
C VAL A 114 6.90 -0.79 -7.75
N ASP A 115 7.05 0.14 -8.67
CA ASP A 115 6.43 1.46 -8.70
C ASP A 115 6.20 1.88 -10.17
N CYS A 116 5.35 2.88 -10.42
CA CYS A 116 5.10 3.42 -11.76
C CYS A 116 5.11 4.95 -11.73
N GLU A 117 5.54 5.55 -12.84
CA GLU A 117 5.41 7.00 -13.07
C GLU A 117 4.67 7.29 -14.37
N TRP A 118 3.80 8.30 -14.35
CA TRP A 118 2.94 8.67 -15.46
C TRP A 118 2.91 10.18 -15.68
N ALA A 119 2.49 10.62 -16.86
CA ALA A 119 2.32 12.04 -17.16
C ALA A 119 1.13 12.62 -16.36
N GLY A 120 1.19 13.89 -15.96
CA GLY A 120 0.11 14.59 -15.29
C GLY A 120 -0.02 14.27 -13.80
N SER A 121 -0.13 15.31 -12.98
CA SER A 121 -0.18 15.18 -11.51
C SER A 121 -1.58 15.34 -10.91
N ARG A 122 -2.61 15.63 -11.72
CA ARG A 122 -3.95 16.02 -11.24
C ARG A 122 -5.11 15.22 -11.80
N ASP A 123 -4.88 14.42 -12.83
CA ASP A 123 -5.90 13.63 -13.51
C ASP A 123 -5.88 12.16 -13.09
N VAL A 124 -6.89 11.42 -13.52
CA VAL A 124 -6.95 9.96 -13.32
C VAL A 124 -5.79 9.31 -14.10
N PRO A 125 -4.85 8.58 -13.45
CA PRO A 125 -3.66 8.02 -14.11
C PRO A 125 -3.94 7.17 -15.35
N ARG A 126 -5.02 6.36 -15.38
CA ARG A 126 -5.36 5.58 -16.59
C ARG A 126 -5.71 6.42 -17.82
N THR A 127 -6.02 7.71 -17.66
CA THR A 127 -6.22 8.65 -18.79
C THR A 127 -4.94 9.35 -19.21
N GLN A 128 -3.84 9.14 -18.49
CA GLN A 128 -2.53 9.71 -18.74
C GLN A 128 -1.60 8.70 -19.41
N GLU A 129 -0.37 9.08 -19.74
CA GLU A 129 0.58 8.16 -20.36
C GLU A 129 1.49 7.53 -19.30
N LEU A 130 1.50 6.19 -19.16
CA LEU A 130 2.50 5.49 -18.35
C LEU A 130 3.89 5.73 -18.95
N CYS A 131 4.77 6.35 -18.17
CA CYS A 131 6.06 6.83 -18.66
C CYS A 131 7.24 5.93 -18.24
N LEU A 132 7.18 5.38 -17.03
CA LEU A 132 8.27 4.61 -16.44
C LEU A 132 7.69 3.53 -15.52
N LEU A 133 8.31 2.35 -15.55
CA LEU A 133 8.09 1.29 -14.56
C LEU A 133 9.42 1.05 -13.85
N GLN A 134 9.41 1.08 -12.52
CA GLN A 134 10.59 0.76 -11.71
C GLN A 134 10.40 -0.60 -11.09
N ILE A 135 11.44 -1.43 -11.17
CA ILE A 135 11.49 -2.70 -10.43
C ILE A 135 12.81 -2.81 -9.70
N ALA A 136 12.79 -3.12 -8.41
CA ALA A 136 14.01 -3.44 -7.66
C ALA A 136 14.01 -4.88 -7.16
N ASN A 137 15.19 -5.50 -7.21
CA ASN A 137 15.41 -6.81 -6.59
C ASN A 137 15.69 -6.68 -5.07
N PRO A 138 15.70 -7.80 -4.32
CA PRO A 138 15.98 -7.79 -2.88
C PRO A 138 17.39 -7.34 -2.48
N PHE A 139 18.30 -7.19 -3.45
CA PHE A 139 19.72 -6.89 -3.31
C PHE A 139 20.05 -5.45 -3.72
N LYS A 140 19.05 -4.55 -3.72
CA LYS A 140 19.20 -3.11 -4.00
C LYS A 140 19.70 -2.79 -5.42
N LYS A 141 19.33 -3.60 -6.41
CA LYS A 141 19.48 -3.24 -7.83
C LYS A 141 18.11 -2.83 -8.37
N ALA A 142 18.00 -1.60 -8.84
CA ALA A 142 16.82 -1.09 -9.53
C ALA A 142 16.97 -1.24 -11.05
N TYR A 143 15.86 -1.41 -11.74
CA TYR A 143 15.73 -1.46 -13.19
C TYR A 143 14.66 -0.45 -13.58
N LEU A 144 15.01 0.46 -14.48
CA LEU A 144 14.13 1.56 -14.90
C LEU A 144 13.69 1.29 -16.34
N PHE A 145 12.44 0.85 -16.51
CA PHE A 145 11.87 0.46 -17.80
C PHE A 145 11.19 1.64 -18.47
N ASP A 146 11.77 2.13 -19.57
CA ASP A 146 11.26 3.27 -20.33
C ASP A 146 10.05 2.87 -21.18
N VAL A 147 8.87 3.06 -20.59
CA VAL A 147 7.59 2.73 -21.24
C VAL A 147 7.30 3.66 -22.41
N LEU A 148 7.80 4.91 -22.41
CA LEU A 148 7.63 5.81 -23.56
C LEU A 148 8.44 5.35 -24.78
N ALA A 149 9.65 4.83 -24.56
CA ALA A 149 10.53 4.44 -25.64
C ALA A 149 10.03 3.18 -26.38
N VAL A 150 9.49 2.20 -25.63
CA VAL A 150 9.18 0.86 -26.17
C VAL A 150 7.68 0.54 -26.13
N GLY A 151 6.92 1.20 -25.27
CA GLY A 151 5.48 1.00 -25.12
C GLY A 151 5.10 -0.38 -24.59
N LYS A 152 3.93 -0.85 -25.02
CA LYS A 152 3.33 -2.12 -24.59
C LYS A 152 4.20 -3.34 -24.89
N ASP A 153 5.14 -3.24 -25.83
CA ASP A 153 6.06 -4.32 -26.17
C ASP A 153 6.99 -4.72 -25.02
N LEU A 154 7.28 -3.83 -24.06
CA LEU A 154 7.99 -4.23 -22.82
C LEU A 154 7.20 -5.29 -22.03
N PHE A 155 5.88 -5.18 -22.05
CA PHE A 155 4.97 -6.08 -21.35
C PHE A 155 4.73 -7.36 -22.14
N ASP A 156 4.37 -7.22 -23.43
CA ASP A 156 3.96 -8.35 -24.27
C ASP A 156 5.15 -9.17 -24.80
N LYS A 157 6.24 -8.50 -25.20
CA LYS A 157 7.43 -9.14 -25.82
C LYS A 157 8.65 -9.16 -24.91
N GLY A 158 8.74 -8.19 -24.00
CA GLY A 158 9.81 -8.06 -23.02
C GLY A 158 9.63 -8.93 -21.78
N GLY A 159 8.41 -9.43 -21.53
CA GLY A 159 8.10 -10.37 -20.44
C GLY A 159 7.66 -9.74 -19.12
N LEU A 160 7.47 -8.41 -19.06
CA LEU A 160 7.03 -7.76 -17.81
C LEU A 160 5.63 -8.20 -17.40
N LYS A 161 4.73 -8.50 -18.35
CA LYS A 161 3.41 -9.03 -18.03
C LYS A 161 3.52 -10.35 -17.26
N GLU A 162 4.28 -11.31 -17.79
CA GLU A 162 4.50 -12.59 -17.14
C GLU A 162 5.11 -12.41 -15.73
N LEU A 163 6.12 -11.55 -15.60
CA LEU A 163 6.77 -11.25 -14.32
C LEU A 163 5.78 -10.71 -13.27
N LEU A 164 4.98 -9.71 -13.65
CA LEU A 164 4.05 -9.03 -12.73
C LEU A 164 2.83 -9.89 -12.38
N GLU A 165 2.39 -10.77 -13.28
CA GLU A 165 1.29 -11.72 -13.05
C GLU A 165 1.75 -13.03 -12.36
N ASN A 166 3.06 -13.25 -12.20
CA ASN A 166 3.60 -14.46 -11.60
C ASN A 166 3.28 -14.56 -10.09
N LYS A 167 2.41 -15.51 -9.71
CA LYS A 167 2.00 -15.73 -8.31
C LYS A 167 3.11 -16.21 -7.39
N ASN A 168 4.20 -16.77 -7.93
CA ASN A 168 5.33 -17.27 -7.14
C ASN A 168 6.32 -16.16 -6.76
N ILE A 169 6.18 -14.97 -7.34
CA ILE A 169 7.02 -13.80 -7.06
C ILE A 169 6.13 -12.76 -6.38
N MET A 170 6.49 -12.37 -5.16
CA MET A 170 5.77 -11.31 -4.45
C MET A 170 6.13 -9.95 -5.04
N LYS A 171 5.14 -9.13 -5.38
CA LYS A 171 5.37 -7.73 -5.76
C LYS A 171 5.14 -6.83 -4.56
N ILE A 172 6.15 -6.07 -4.18
CA ILE A 172 6.15 -5.17 -3.04
C ILE A 172 5.94 -3.75 -3.56
N PHE A 173 4.85 -3.12 -3.13
CA PHE A 173 4.52 -1.75 -3.49
C PHE A 173 4.46 -0.85 -2.26
N HIS A 174 4.39 0.46 -2.49
CA HIS A 174 3.96 1.42 -1.49
C HIS A 174 2.82 2.26 -2.06
N ASP A 175 1.58 1.96 -1.64
CA ASP A 175 0.36 2.57 -2.19
C ASP A 175 0.03 2.15 -3.64
N CYS A 176 -0.12 0.84 -3.85
CA CYS A 176 -0.27 0.20 -5.16
C CYS A 176 -1.53 0.55 -5.98
N ARG A 177 -2.42 1.40 -5.45
CA ARG A 177 -3.75 1.61 -6.01
C ARG A 177 -3.72 2.21 -7.41
N TRP A 178 -2.90 3.24 -7.63
CA TRP A 178 -2.77 3.87 -8.95
C TRP A 178 -1.89 3.07 -9.90
N ASP A 179 -0.85 2.40 -9.39
CA ASP A 179 0.00 1.52 -10.20
C ASP A 179 -0.82 0.38 -10.81
N ALA A 180 -1.63 -0.29 -9.97
CA ALA A 180 -2.47 -1.39 -10.43
C ALA A 180 -3.57 -0.92 -11.39
N ASP A 181 -4.05 0.31 -11.22
CA ASP A 181 -5.01 0.94 -12.11
C ASP A 181 -4.44 1.11 -13.52
N ILE A 182 -3.29 1.78 -13.63
CA ILE A 182 -2.68 2.11 -14.90
C ILE A 182 -2.11 0.87 -15.61
N LEU A 183 -1.49 -0.05 -14.86
CA LEU A 183 -0.98 -1.32 -15.40
C LEU A 183 -2.09 -2.18 -16.00
N TRP A 184 -3.24 -2.25 -15.34
CA TRP A 184 -4.39 -2.99 -15.87
C TRP A 184 -4.99 -2.32 -17.11
N ASN A 185 -5.34 -1.03 -17.00
CA ASN A 185 -6.15 -0.37 -18.02
C ASN A 185 -5.37 -0.02 -19.29
N GLN A 186 -4.06 0.23 -19.20
CA GLN A 186 -3.24 0.57 -20.37
C GLN A 186 -2.41 -0.61 -20.88
N MET A 187 -1.87 -1.40 -19.96
CA MET A 187 -0.92 -2.48 -20.32
C MET A 187 -1.56 -3.86 -20.29
N ASN A 188 -2.82 -3.98 -19.85
CA ASN A 188 -3.53 -5.25 -19.67
C ASN A 188 -2.73 -6.21 -18.76
N VAL A 189 -2.15 -5.68 -17.68
CA VAL A 189 -1.39 -6.42 -16.67
C VAL A 189 -2.19 -6.51 -15.39
N ARG A 190 -2.49 -7.73 -14.96
CA ARG A 190 -3.17 -7.99 -13.69
C ARG A 190 -2.17 -8.44 -12.62
N VAL A 191 -1.58 -7.49 -11.92
CA VAL A 191 -0.61 -7.78 -10.86
C VAL A 191 -1.18 -8.75 -9.81
N GLU A 192 -0.43 -9.79 -9.49
CA GLU A 192 -0.79 -10.89 -8.57
C GLU A 192 0.19 -10.99 -7.39
N ASN A 193 -0.16 -11.65 -6.28
CA ASN A 193 0.72 -11.83 -5.10
C ASN A 193 1.41 -10.53 -4.62
N VAL A 194 0.61 -9.61 -4.09
CA VAL A 194 1.08 -8.27 -3.69
C VAL A 194 1.19 -8.13 -2.18
N PHE A 195 2.26 -7.45 -1.75
CA PHE A 195 2.37 -6.87 -0.43
C PHE A 195 2.50 -5.35 -0.56
N ASP A 196 1.53 -4.62 -0.01
CA ASP A 196 1.59 -3.17 0.07
C ASP A 196 2.19 -2.76 1.43
N THR A 197 3.28 -2.01 1.40
CA THR A 197 4.00 -1.63 2.62
C THR A 197 3.26 -0.59 3.47
N GLN A 198 2.35 0.20 2.89
CA GLN A 198 1.47 1.12 3.63
C GLN A 198 0.42 0.33 4.42
N ILE A 199 -0.18 -0.69 3.79
CA ILE A 199 -1.08 -1.65 4.46
C ILE A 199 -0.33 -2.46 5.52
N GLY A 200 0.86 -2.96 5.18
CA GLY A 200 1.74 -3.67 6.11
C GLY A 200 2.05 -2.84 7.36
N TYR A 201 2.32 -1.55 7.18
CA TYR A 201 2.54 -0.64 8.30
C TYR A 201 1.29 -0.41 9.15
N ALA A 202 0.12 -0.26 8.53
CA ALA A 202 -1.16 -0.13 9.24
C ALA A 202 -1.43 -1.38 10.10
N CYS A 203 -1.23 -2.57 9.54
CA CYS A 203 -1.31 -3.85 10.26
C CYS A 203 -0.34 -3.92 11.43
N TYR A 204 0.93 -3.57 11.21
CA TYR A 204 1.95 -3.55 12.25
C TYR A 204 1.53 -2.65 13.40
N ARG A 205 1.04 -1.45 13.09
CA ARG A 205 0.60 -0.49 14.09
C ARG A 205 -0.59 -0.97 14.90
N ARG A 206 -1.60 -1.56 14.25
CA ARG A 206 -2.74 -2.18 14.94
C ARG A 206 -2.31 -3.31 15.87
N GLN A 207 -1.34 -4.13 15.44
CA GLN A 207 -0.80 -5.22 16.28
C GLN A 207 -0.16 -4.69 17.57
N GLN A 208 0.46 -3.52 17.54
CA GLN A 208 1.13 -2.93 18.72
C GLN A 208 0.16 -2.20 19.67
N GLU A 209 -1.16 -2.42 19.56
CA GLU A 209 -2.25 -1.72 20.31
C GLU A 209 -2.24 -0.20 20.15
N SER A 210 -1.39 0.30 19.25
CA SER A 210 -1.33 1.67 18.83
C SER A 210 -2.45 1.89 17.82
N MET A 211 -3.21 2.97 17.94
CA MET A 211 -4.29 3.30 16.99
C MET A 211 -3.91 3.06 15.53
N THR A 212 -4.89 2.75 14.68
CA THR A 212 -4.71 2.76 13.22
C THR A 212 -4.12 4.12 12.80
N PRO A 213 -2.86 4.17 12.35
CA PRO A 213 -2.23 5.42 11.99
C PRO A 213 -2.84 5.93 10.68
N LEU A 214 -2.73 7.24 10.48
CA LEU A 214 -2.88 7.82 9.15
C LEU A 214 -1.92 7.11 8.17
N PRO A 215 -2.29 7.03 6.89
CA PRO A 215 -1.40 6.56 5.85
C PRO A 215 -0.02 7.18 5.96
N VAL A 216 1.00 6.32 5.95
CA VAL A 216 2.39 6.76 6.03
C VAL A 216 2.90 6.90 4.61
N GLY A 217 3.39 8.09 4.25
CA GLY A 217 4.11 8.27 3.01
C GLY A 217 5.48 7.57 3.03
N LEU A 218 5.98 7.20 1.86
CA LEU A 218 7.19 6.38 1.73
C LEU A 218 8.38 6.94 2.51
N LYS A 219 8.68 8.24 2.39
CA LYS A 219 9.78 8.91 3.13
C LYS A 219 9.76 8.61 4.63
N ASN A 220 8.58 8.68 5.25
CA ASN A 220 8.43 8.43 6.69
C ASN A 220 8.54 6.93 7.01
N LEU A 221 8.10 6.07 6.10
CA LEU A 221 8.23 4.62 6.24
C LEU A 221 9.70 4.20 6.15
N LEU A 222 10.45 4.69 5.16
CA LEU A 222 11.87 4.45 4.98
C LEU A 222 12.68 4.92 6.19
N LYS A 223 12.41 6.13 6.70
CA LYS A 223 13.04 6.64 7.92
C LYS A 223 12.87 5.68 9.11
N ARG A 224 11.72 5.00 9.19
CA ARG A 224 11.39 4.09 10.29
C ARG A 224 11.97 2.69 10.14
N PHE A 225 11.89 2.10 8.95
CA PHE A 225 12.22 0.67 8.73
C PHE A 225 13.49 0.44 7.93
N ALA A 226 14.04 1.47 7.29
CA ALA A 226 15.25 1.38 6.48
C ALA A 226 16.41 2.19 7.08
N LEU A 227 16.51 2.25 8.42
CA LEU A 227 17.68 2.78 9.14
C LEU A 227 18.04 4.24 8.75
N GLY A 228 17.03 5.08 8.54
CA GLY A 228 17.26 6.46 8.10
C GLY A 228 17.53 6.60 6.61
N GLY A 229 17.18 5.59 5.80
CA GLY A 229 17.17 5.67 4.34
C GLY A 229 16.55 6.99 3.88
N THR A 230 17.31 7.71 3.07
CA THR A 230 16.96 9.04 2.57
C THR A 230 16.28 8.92 1.22
N HIS A 231 15.31 9.80 1.00
CA HIS A 231 14.75 10.06 -0.32
C HIS A 231 15.24 11.45 -0.70
N THR A 232 16.46 11.50 -1.22
CA THR A 232 17.27 12.72 -1.35
C THR A 232 16.78 13.62 -2.47
N SER A 233 16.30 13.03 -3.56
CA SER A 233 15.81 13.77 -4.74
C SER A 233 14.34 14.19 -4.64
N LYS A 234 13.67 13.87 -3.52
CA LYS A 234 12.21 14.02 -3.39
C LYS A 234 11.73 15.44 -3.63
N GLU A 235 12.39 16.41 -3.01
CA GLU A 235 11.91 17.81 -3.04
C GLU A 235 12.04 18.40 -4.43
N GLU A 236 13.20 18.21 -5.08
CA GLU A 236 13.46 18.73 -6.42
C GLU A 236 12.58 18.06 -7.48
N ALA A 237 12.41 16.74 -7.42
CA ALA A 237 11.50 16.04 -8.33
C ALA A 237 10.04 16.46 -8.12
N ARG A 238 9.61 16.66 -6.86
CA ARG A 238 8.25 17.12 -6.54
C ARG A 238 7.99 18.51 -7.11
N GLN A 239 8.95 19.42 -7.00
CA GLN A 239 8.86 20.74 -7.62
C GLN A 239 8.71 20.61 -9.14
N GLY A 240 9.54 19.78 -9.79
CA GLY A 240 9.44 19.53 -11.23
C GLY A 240 8.08 18.97 -11.68
N MET A 241 7.49 18.04 -10.90
CA MET A 241 6.15 17.50 -11.16
C MET A 241 5.01 18.52 -10.92
N GLU A 242 5.23 19.50 -10.05
CA GLU A 242 4.27 20.60 -9.84
C GLU A 242 4.34 21.65 -10.95
N ASP A 243 5.54 21.91 -11.46
CA ASP A 243 5.78 22.89 -12.52
C ASP A 243 5.34 22.38 -13.90
N ARG A 244 5.34 21.06 -14.11
CA ARG A 244 5.16 20.44 -15.42
C ARG A 244 4.32 19.18 -15.39
N GLU A 245 3.23 19.18 -16.16
CA GLU A 245 2.42 17.98 -16.39
C GLU A 245 3.17 16.90 -17.19
N ASP A 246 4.09 17.30 -18.07
CA ASP A 246 4.88 16.39 -18.91
C ASP A 246 6.22 16.01 -18.28
N TYR A 247 6.40 16.20 -16.97
CA TYR A 247 7.68 15.96 -16.26
C TYR A 247 8.26 14.57 -16.56
N TRP A 248 7.45 13.52 -16.44
CA TRP A 248 7.88 12.14 -16.70
C TRP A 248 8.06 11.80 -18.19
N LYS A 249 7.67 12.71 -19.09
CA LYS A 249 7.89 12.59 -20.54
C LYS A 249 9.24 13.14 -21.01
N ILE A 250 9.98 13.84 -20.14
CA ILE A 250 11.29 14.40 -20.48
C ILE A 250 12.27 13.29 -20.85
N ARG A 251 12.92 13.41 -22.02
CA ARG A 251 14.02 12.56 -22.46
C ARG A 251 15.18 13.41 -23.03
N PRO A 252 16.46 13.07 -22.75
CA PRO A 252 16.88 12.06 -21.77
C PRO A 252 16.44 12.44 -20.35
N MET A 253 16.18 11.44 -19.50
CA MET A 253 15.82 11.69 -18.11
C MET A 253 16.99 12.34 -17.36
N THR A 254 16.69 13.29 -16.47
CA THR A 254 17.72 13.91 -15.63
C THR A 254 18.16 12.97 -14.51
N GLU A 255 19.33 13.20 -13.93
CA GLU A 255 19.83 12.43 -12.79
C GLU A 255 18.85 12.49 -11.60
N VAL A 256 18.21 13.63 -11.37
CA VAL A 256 17.18 13.82 -10.33
C VAL A 256 16.00 12.88 -10.54
N MET A 257 15.50 12.77 -11.78
CA MET A 257 14.40 11.86 -12.11
C MET A 257 14.80 10.39 -11.91
N LEU A 258 16.01 10.02 -12.36
CA LEU A 258 16.52 8.66 -12.22
C LEU A 258 16.76 8.29 -10.74
N ASN A 259 17.25 9.23 -9.94
CA ASN A 259 17.47 9.06 -8.50
C ASN A 259 16.16 9.00 -7.72
N TYR A 260 15.17 9.83 -8.09
CA TYR A 260 13.84 9.75 -7.51
C TYR A 260 13.22 8.37 -7.76
N ALA A 261 13.13 7.96 -9.03
CA ALA A 261 12.49 6.72 -9.46
C ALA A 261 13.11 5.47 -8.78
N ARG A 262 14.44 5.41 -8.64
CA ARG A 262 15.08 4.29 -7.94
C ARG A 262 14.83 4.30 -6.43
N GLU A 263 14.82 5.48 -5.80
CA GLU A 263 14.62 5.62 -4.34
C GLU A 263 13.24 5.11 -3.90
N ASP A 264 12.24 5.15 -4.79
CA ASP A 264 10.89 4.67 -4.51
C ASP A 264 10.80 3.14 -4.36
N VAL A 265 11.69 2.37 -5.03
CA VAL A 265 11.66 0.90 -5.01
C VAL A 265 12.80 0.23 -4.23
N LEU A 266 13.99 0.83 -4.20
CA LEU A 266 15.23 0.16 -3.74
C LEU A 266 15.16 -0.39 -2.32
N LEU A 267 14.48 0.32 -1.43
CA LEU A 267 14.42 -0.03 -0.01
C LEU A 267 13.15 -0.77 0.40
N LEU A 268 12.15 -0.90 -0.49
CA LEU A 268 10.90 -1.60 -0.19
C LEU A 268 11.10 -3.08 0.21
N PRO A 269 12.00 -3.87 -0.42
CA PRO A 269 12.24 -5.25 0.02
C PRO A 269 12.82 -5.32 1.45
N LEU A 270 13.61 -4.34 1.87
CA LEU A 270 14.09 -4.24 3.24
C LEU A 270 12.94 -3.88 4.19
N VAL A 271 12.11 -2.90 3.83
CA VAL A 271 10.94 -2.51 4.63
C VAL A 271 9.99 -3.70 4.84
N TYR A 272 9.66 -4.43 3.77
CA TYR A 272 8.86 -5.64 3.86
C TYR A 272 9.46 -6.65 4.85
N ARG A 273 10.76 -6.98 4.71
CA ARG A 273 11.43 -7.92 5.62
C ARG A 273 11.34 -7.48 7.09
N GLN A 274 11.58 -6.21 7.36
CA GLN A 274 11.52 -5.66 8.72
C GLN A 274 10.11 -5.71 9.32
N ILE A 275 9.08 -5.36 8.53
CA ILE A 275 7.67 -5.46 8.94
C ILE A 275 7.27 -6.93 9.13
N ASN A 276 7.70 -7.81 8.22
CA ASN A 276 7.32 -9.22 8.24
C ASN A 276 7.96 -10.00 9.39
N ALA A 277 9.18 -9.61 9.81
CA ALA A 277 9.89 -10.22 10.93
C ALA A 277 9.20 -9.97 12.28
N ILE A 278 8.44 -8.88 12.40
CA ILE A 278 7.73 -8.50 13.65
C ILE A 278 6.24 -8.87 13.63
N PHE A 279 5.75 -9.41 12.52
CA PHE A 279 4.36 -9.84 12.39
C PHE A 279 4.08 -11.14 13.15
N SER A 280 2.95 -11.15 13.84
CA SER A 280 2.23 -12.38 14.16
C SER A 280 1.71 -13.04 12.87
N THR A 281 1.48 -14.36 12.92
CA THR A 281 0.89 -15.09 11.78
C THR A 281 -0.42 -14.44 11.31
N SER A 282 -1.30 -14.07 12.23
CA SER A 282 -2.57 -13.39 11.90
C SER A 282 -2.37 -12.04 11.22
N SER A 283 -1.43 -11.22 11.72
CA SER A 283 -1.17 -9.90 11.11
C SER A 283 -0.56 -10.00 9.72
N ARG A 284 0.25 -11.04 9.46
CA ARG A 284 0.78 -11.33 8.13
C ARG A 284 -0.34 -11.69 7.15
N THR A 285 -1.23 -12.60 7.54
CA THR A 285 -2.39 -12.99 6.71
C THR A 285 -3.25 -11.78 6.37
N VAL A 286 -3.63 -11.01 7.39
CA VAL A 286 -4.41 -9.77 7.24
C VAL A 286 -3.70 -8.78 6.32
N ALA A 287 -2.38 -8.58 6.47
CA ALA A 287 -1.63 -7.68 5.60
C ALA A 287 -1.63 -8.14 4.13
N MET A 288 -1.47 -9.43 3.85
CA MET A 288 -1.50 -9.98 2.49
C MET A 288 -2.90 -9.85 1.86
N GLU A 289 -3.95 -10.23 2.60
CA GLU A 289 -5.34 -10.15 2.14
C GLU A 289 -5.74 -8.71 1.84
N HIS A 290 -5.42 -7.79 2.75
CA HIS A 290 -5.74 -6.38 2.55
C HIS A 290 -4.87 -5.71 1.50
N SER A 291 -3.62 -6.12 1.30
CA SER A 291 -2.80 -5.63 0.17
C SER A 291 -3.46 -5.97 -1.16
N LYS A 292 -4.03 -7.17 -1.28
CA LYS A 292 -4.80 -7.59 -2.47
C LYS A 292 -6.08 -6.78 -2.66
N LEU A 293 -6.81 -6.48 -1.58
CA LEU A 293 -8.00 -5.64 -1.66
C LEU A 293 -7.64 -4.21 -2.05
N TYR A 294 -6.57 -3.66 -1.45
CA TYR A 294 -6.08 -2.32 -1.71
C TYR A 294 -5.74 -2.13 -3.19
N LEU A 295 -5.05 -3.10 -3.78
CA LEU A 295 -4.74 -3.15 -5.20
C LEU A 295 -5.98 -3.01 -6.11
N ASN A 296 -7.12 -3.61 -5.72
CA ASN A 296 -8.32 -3.62 -6.55
C ASN A 296 -9.18 -2.35 -6.37
N MET A 297 -8.87 -1.49 -5.40
CA MET A 297 -9.73 -0.35 -5.04
C MET A 297 -10.00 0.62 -6.18
N ARG A 298 -9.02 0.82 -7.08
CA ARG A 298 -9.14 1.77 -8.19
C ARG A 298 -9.32 1.05 -9.53
N ARG A 299 -8.60 -0.06 -9.73
CA ARG A 299 -8.63 -0.85 -10.97
C ARG A 299 -10.04 -1.14 -11.49
N ASP A 300 -10.96 -1.50 -10.60
CA ASP A 300 -12.30 -1.99 -10.98
C ASP A 300 -13.35 -0.86 -11.06
N LYS A 301 -12.95 0.41 -10.95
CA LYS A 301 -13.83 1.59 -10.98
C LYS A 301 -13.96 2.23 -12.36
N THR A 302 -15.05 2.97 -12.57
CA THR A 302 -15.21 3.85 -13.73
C THR A 302 -14.38 5.14 -13.59
N ILE A 303 -14.19 5.87 -14.69
CA ILE A 303 -13.44 7.14 -14.67
C ILE A 303 -14.18 8.16 -13.79
N GLU A 304 -15.51 8.22 -13.86
CA GLU A 304 -16.34 9.14 -13.07
C GLU A 304 -16.20 8.87 -11.57
N GLU A 305 -16.20 7.60 -11.16
CA GLU A 305 -15.97 7.22 -9.76
C GLU A 305 -14.56 7.63 -9.28
N LEU A 306 -13.55 7.48 -10.14
CA LEU A 306 -12.17 7.84 -9.82
C LEU A 306 -11.96 9.36 -9.75
N GLN A 307 -12.63 10.12 -10.62
CA GLN A 307 -12.65 11.59 -10.56
C GLN A 307 -13.27 12.06 -9.25
N ALA A 308 -14.43 11.50 -8.85
CA ALA A 308 -15.06 11.84 -7.58
C ALA A 308 -14.15 11.54 -6.38
N ILE A 309 -13.42 10.41 -6.41
CA ILE A 309 -12.41 10.09 -5.39
C ILE A 309 -11.33 11.16 -5.37
N LEU A 310 -10.70 11.48 -6.51
CA LEU A 310 -9.63 12.48 -6.61
C LEU A 310 -10.08 13.86 -6.10
N GLU A 311 -11.28 14.30 -6.46
CA GLU A 311 -11.87 15.55 -5.97
C GLU A 311 -12.01 15.57 -4.45
N GLU A 312 -12.49 14.47 -3.86
CA GLU A 312 -12.56 14.31 -2.40
C GLU A 312 -11.15 14.33 -1.78
N GLU A 313 -10.18 13.61 -2.36
CA GLU A 313 -8.79 13.60 -1.87
C GLU A 313 -8.17 15.01 -1.90
N GLN A 314 -8.40 15.77 -2.97
CA GLN A 314 -7.91 17.14 -3.13
C GLN A 314 -8.57 18.09 -2.13
N LYS A 315 -9.88 17.95 -1.89
CA LYS A 315 -10.61 18.74 -0.89
C LYS A 315 -10.09 18.48 0.52
N GLU A 316 -9.88 17.22 0.88
CA GLU A 316 -9.28 16.83 2.16
C GLU A 316 -7.86 17.37 2.33
N LYS A 317 -7.01 17.29 1.29
CA LYS A 317 -5.66 17.86 1.31
C LYS A 317 -5.67 19.38 1.54
N LYS A 318 -6.60 20.11 0.91
CA LYS A 318 -6.77 21.57 1.13
C LYS A 318 -7.21 21.89 2.56
N ASN A 319 -8.11 21.07 3.13
CA ASN A 319 -8.60 21.28 4.50
C ASN A 319 -7.58 20.86 5.58
N HIS A 320 -6.63 19.98 5.24
CA HIS A 320 -5.63 19.42 6.15
C HIS A 320 -4.19 19.51 5.60
N PRO A 321 -3.62 20.72 5.48
CA PRO A 321 -2.36 20.97 4.78
C PRO A 321 -1.10 20.35 5.43
N GLU A 322 -1.15 19.92 6.70
CA GLU A 322 0.00 19.30 7.39
C GLU A 322 0.24 17.81 7.02
N GLY A 323 -0.14 17.39 5.82
CA GLY A 323 0.01 15.99 5.39
C GLY A 323 -0.88 15.02 6.16
N LYS A 324 -1.93 15.52 6.81
CA LYS A 324 -2.94 14.72 7.51
C LYS A 324 -4.12 14.43 6.59
N TYR A 325 -3.81 13.94 5.39
CA TYR A 325 -4.81 13.39 4.50
C TYR A 325 -5.19 11.99 5.02
N ILE A 326 -6.46 11.60 4.92
CA ILE A 326 -6.87 10.21 5.15
C ILE A 326 -7.11 9.57 3.79
N PRO A 327 -6.07 9.02 3.14
CA PRO A 327 -6.31 8.04 2.10
C PRO A 327 -7.18 6.93 2.67
N GLN A 328 -8.27 6.64 1.96
CA GLN A 328 -9.10 5.50 2.31
C GLN A 328 -8.30 4.23 2.01
N TYR A 329 -8.08 3.41 3.04
CA TYR A 329 -7.62 2.04 2.95
C TYR A 329 -8.63 1.13 2.23
N GLY A 330 -9.87 1.61 2.01
CA GLY A 330 -10.97 0.84 1.43
C GLY A 330 -11.48 -0.24 2.37
N ILE A 331 -11.18 -0.10 3.66
CA ILE A 331 -11.49 -1.04 4.72
C ILE A 331 -12.25 -0.21 5.76
N PRO A 332 -13.60 -0.31 5.81
CA PRO A 332 -14.44 0.62 6.57
C PRO A 332 -13.99 0.84 8.03
N ASP A 333 -13.60 -0.23 8.71
CA ASP A 333 -13.12 -0.15 10.10
C ASP A 333 -11.79 0.60 10.23
N TRP A 334 -10.90 0.49 9.23
CA TRP A 334 -9.62 1.18 9.24
C TRP A 334 -9.78 2.63 8.83
N ASP A 335 -10.65 2.89 7.86
CA ASP A 335 -10.99 4.23 7.38
C ASP A 335 -11.67 5.05 8.48
N LEU A 336 -12.63 4.45 9.19
CA LEU A 336 -13.26 5.06 10.36
C LEU A 336 -12.23 5.31 11.47
N ALA A 337 -11.35 4.36 11.75
CA ALA A 337 -10.31 4.53 12.76
C ALA A 337 -9.30 5.63 12.39
N ALA A 338 -8.95 5.77 11.10
CA ALA A 338 -8.09 6.84 10.61
C ALA A 338 -8.77 8.21 10.75
N LYS A 339 -10.06 8.32 10.39
CA LYS A 339 -10.91 9.52 10.62
C LYS A 339 -10.94 9.93 12.08
N VAL A 340 -11.28 9.01 12.98
CA VAL A 340 -11.30 9.28 14.43
C VAL A 340 -9.93 9.68 14.98
N SER A 341 -8.85 9.08 14.45
CA SER A 341 -7.48 9.44 14.83
C SER A 341 -7.13 10.87 14.42
N LEU A 342 -7.49 11.25 13.19
CA LEU A 342 -7.27 12.61 12.69
C LEU A 342 -8.02 13.65 13.51
N ASP A 343 -9.32 13.44 13.73
CA ASP A 343 -10.16 14.36 14.50
C ASP A 343 -9.57 14.62 15.89
N ARG A 344 -9.08 13.57 16.54
CA ARG A 344 -8.44 13.67 17.85
C ARG A 344 -7.11 14.44 17.79
N ILE A 345 -6.29 14.21 16.77
CA ILE A 345 -5.03 14.96 16.58
C ILE A 345 -5.35 16.45 16.39
N ASN A 346 -6.32 16.76 15.54
CA ASN A 346 -6.73 18.14 15.23
C ASN A 346 -7.34 18.86 16.44
N ARG A 347 -8.11 18.16 17.29
CA ARG A 347 -8.61 18.74 18.56
C ARG A 347 -7.49 19.03 19.55
N ARG A 348 -6.46 18.18 19.60
CA ARG A 348 -5.35 18.30 20.56
C ARG A 348 -4.30 19.32 20.12
N PHE A 349 -4.10 19.45 18.82
CA PHE A 349 -3.17 20.40 18.20
C PHE A 349 -3.92 21.15 17.09
N PRO A 350 -4.79 22.11 17.45
CA PRO A 350 -5.49 22.91 16.46
C PRO A 350 -4.46 23.66 15.62
N THR A 351 -4.56 23.52 14.30
CA THR A 351 -3.75 24.31 13.37
C THR A 351 -4.03 25.78 13.63
N LYS A 352 -2.98 26.59 13.86
CA LYS A 352 -3.14 28.04 13.93
C LYS A 352 -3.66 28.50 12.56
N LYS A 353 -4.87 29.08 12.56
CA LYS A 353 -5.51 29.65 11.37
C LYS A 353 -4.71 30.83 10.84
#